data_AF-A0AAX7TR08-F1
#
_entry.id   AF-A0AAX7TR08-F1
#
_cell.length_a   1.000
_cell.length_b   1.000
_cell.length_c   1.000
_cell.angle_alpha   90.00
_cell.angle_beta   90.00
_cell.angle_gamma   90.00
#
_symmetry.space_group_name_H-M   'P 1'
#
loop_
_entity.id
_entity.type
_entity.pdbx_description
1 polymer ?
#
loop_
_entity_poly.entity_id
_entity_poly.type
_entity_poly.pdbx_seq_one_letter_code
_entity_poly.pdbx_strand_id
1 'polypeptide(L)'
;LSVVIYLLAVFVAQRVEVSPEVTGYIGNDVTLSCQLIQGPTHTNVTQVQWALQDEEGTGKVTLIVFNTMFGVNISESPLKERVVFDKHSLIIKALEMKDAGSYICSISTFPSGTFEGTTKLVVRGKTVTGSIVFVAKIHHKGRKSILWSRL
;
A
#
# COMPACT_ATOMS: atom_id res chain seq x y z
N LEU A 1 8.32 48.49 -25.49
CA LEU A 1 7.69 47.15 -25.65
C LEU A 1 7.89 46.41 -24.34
N SER A 2 6.99 46.64 -23.39
CA SER A 2 7.09 46.06 -22.04
C SER A 2 6.64 44.62 -22.09
N VAL A 3 7.58 43.70 -21.93
CA VAL A 3 7.33 42.27 -21.84
C VAL A 3 6.62 42.02 -20.51
N VAL A 4 5.29 41.89 -20.54
CA VAL A 4 4.52 41.44 -19.39
C VAL A 4 4.79 39.95 -19.23
N ILE A 5 5.80 39.63 -18.42
CA ILE A 5 6.03 38.25 -17.97
C ILE A 5 4.89 37.92 -17.01
N TYR A 6 3.86 37.25 -17.51
CA TYR A 6 2.82 36.63 -16.69
C TYR A 6 3.47 35.49 -15.91
N LEU A 7 3.92 35.78 -14.68
CA LEU A 7 4.16 34.76 -13.67
C LEU A 7 2.80 34.14 -13.33
N LEU A 8 2.45 33.05 -14.02
CA LEU A 8 1.31 32.22 -13.63
C LEU A 8 1.60 31.69 -12.23
N ALA A 9 0.95 32.26 -11.22
CA ALA A 9 0.97 31.71 -9.88
C ALA A 9 0.40 30.28 -9.96
N VAL A 10 1.24 29.28 -9.72
CA VAL A 10 0.81 27.89 -9.62
C VAL A 10 0.04 27.75 -8.32
N PHE A 11 -1.29 27.82 -8.40
CA PHE A 11 -2.15 27.50 -7.27
C PHE A 11 -2.20 25.98 -7.09
N VAL A 12 -1.70 25.50 -5.96
CA VAL A 12 -1.80 24.08 -5.60
C VAL A 12 -3.25 23.78 -5.25
N ALA A 13 -3.90 22.94 -6.05
CA ALA A 13 -5.23 22.45 -5.76
C ALA A 13 -5.20 21.47 -4.58
N GLN A 14 -6.21 21.55 -3.71
CA GLN A 14 -6.41 20.56 -2.66
C GLN A 14 -6.65 19.18 -3.28
N ARG A 15 -5.95 18.16 -2.79
CA ARG A 15 -6.05 16.80 -3.32
C ARG A 15 -5.61 15.77 -2.29
N VAL A 16 -5.97 14.51 -2.56
CA VAL A 16 -5.35 13.37 -1.91
C VAL A 16 -4.13 12.93 -2.71
N GLU A 17 -3.03 12.67 -2.01
CA GLU A 17 -1.80 12.13 -2.56
C GLU A 17 -1.58 10.70 -2.06
N VAL A 18 -1.41 9.79 -3.01
CA VAL A 18 -1.19 8.37 -2.81
C VAL A 18 -0.13 7.87 -3.80
N SER A 19 0.52 6.76 -3.48
CA SER A 19 1.31 6.04 -4.48
C SER A 19 0.36 5.33 -5.46
N PRO A 20 0.52 5.50 -6.79
CA PRO A 20 -0.39 4.88 -7.76
C PRO A 20 -0.27 3.35 -7.76
N GLU A 21 0.93 2.83 -7.48
CA GLU A 21 1.19 1.40 -7.30
C GLU A 21 2.14 1.19 -6.12
N VAL A 22 1.90 0.14 -5.35
CA VAL A 22 2.80 -0.33 -4.29
C VAL A 22 3.03 -1.82 -4.50
N THR A 23 4.30 -2.24 -4.52
CA THR A 23 4.64 -3.67 -4.53
C THR A 23 4.92 -4.14 -3.10
N GLY A 24 4.14 -5.12 -2.64
CA GLY A 24 4.35 -5.85 -1.41
C GLY A 24 4.84 -7.28 -1.65
N TYR A 25 5.34 -7.93 -0.60
CA TYR A 25 5.84 -9.31 -0.67
C TYR A 25 5.12 -10.19 0.34
N ILE A 26 4.84 -11.44 -0.04
CA ILE A 26 4.13 -12.39 0.83
C ILE A 26 4.78 -12.47 2.22
N GLY A 27 3.94 -12.41 3.26
CA GLY A 27 4.31 -12.47 4.67
C GLY A 27 4.97 -11.20 5.23
N ASN A 28 5.23 -10.19 4.40
CA ASN A 28 5.64 -8.86 4.89
C ASN A 28 4.41 -7.98 5.12
N ASP A 29 4.61 -6.94 5.92
CA ASP A 29 3.67 -5.84 6.02
C ASP A 29 3.87 -4.86 4.86
N VAL A 30 2.79 -4.19 4.45
CA VAL A 30 2.83 -3.08 3.50
C VAL A 30 2.07 -1.89 4.06
N THR A 31 2.52 -0.68 3.71
CA THR A 31 1.82 0.56 4.04
C THR A 31 1.35 1.22 2.75
N LEU A 32 0.05 1.46 2.65
CA LEU A 32 -0.56 2.26 1.61
C LEU A 32 -0.71 3.69 2.15
N SER A 33 0.21 4.57 1.75
CA SER A 33 0.21 5.97 2.19
C SER A 33 -0.95 6.74 1.56
N CYS A 34 -1.64 7.53 2.37
CA CYS A 34 -2.64 8.48 1.90
C CYS A 34 -2.48 9.80 2.66
N GLN A 35 -2.37 10.92 1.95
CA GLN A 35 -2.15 12.22 2.55
C GLN A 35 -3.04 13.27 1.90
N LEU A 36 -3.50 14.24 2.69
CA LEU A 36 -4.22 15.39 2.17
C LEU A 36 -3.24 16.52 1.92
N ILE A 37 -3.09 16.93 0.67
CA ILE A 37 -2.38 18.14 0.29
C ILE A 37 -3.35 19.30 0.41
N GLN A 38 -3.11 20.19 1.37
CA GLN A 38 -3.96 21.34 1.61
C GLN A 38 -3.89 22.31 0.42
N GLY A 39 -5.06 22.84 0.03
CA GLY A 39 -5.15 23.91 -0.95
C GLY A 39 -5.03 25.30 -0.30
N PRO A 40 -5.41 26.36 -1.03
CA PRO A 40 -5.35 27.74 -0.53
C PRO A 40 -6.29 27.99 0.66
N THR A 41 -7.41 27.26 0.70
CA THR A 41 -8.36 27.28 1.82
C THR A 41 -7.98 26.18 2.81
N HIS A 42 -7.76 26.56 4.06
CA HIS A 42 -7.51 25.59 5.12
C HIS A 42 -8.75 24.73 5.37
N THR A 43 -8.55 23.42 5.49
CA THR A 43 -9.63 22.47 5.75
C THR A 43 -9.26 21.49 6.85
N ASN A 44 -10.26 21.13 7.63
CA ASN A 44 -10.12 20.10 8.65
C ASN A 44 -10.59 18.77 8.09
N VAL A 45 -9.78 17.73 8.30
CA VAL A 45 -10.19 16.34 8.04
C VAL A 45 -11.26 15.97 9.05
N THR A 46 -12.40 15.48 8.58
CA THR A 46 -13.49 14.99 9.43
C THR A 46 -13.49 13.47 9.48
N GLN A 47 -13.13 12.82 8.36
CA GLN A 47 -13.14 11.37 8.22
C GLN A 47 -12.10 10.88 7.20
N VAL A 48 -11.53 9.70 7.44
CA VAL A 48 -10.74 8.93 6.47
C VAL A 48 -11.36 7.55 6.32
N GLN A 49 -11.51 7.09 5.09
CA GLN A 49 -12.06 5.78 4.78
C GLN A 49 -11.14 5.04 3.81
N TRP A 50 -10.91 3.76 4.07
CA TRP A 50 -10.26 2.85 3.14
C TRP A 50 -11.23 1.79 2.66
N ALA A 51 -11.23 1.53 1.36
CA ALA A 51 -12.03 0.48 0.74
C ALA A 51 -11.20 -0.31 -0.28
N LEU A 52 -11.47 -1.61 -0.40
CA LEU A 52 -10.96 -2.45 -1.48
C LEU A 52 -11.99 -2.43 -2.60
N GLN A 53 -11.58 -2.03 -3.79
CA GLN A 53 -12.41 -2.15 -4.99
C GLN A 53 -12.52 -3.63 -5.38
N ASP A 54 -13.71 -4.05 -5.81
CA ASP A 54 -13.90 -5.41 -6.32
C ASP A 54 -13.16 -5.63 -7.65
N GLU A 55 -13.03 -6.90 -8.05
CA GLU A 55 -12.29 -7.28 -9.26
C GLU A 55 -12.94 -6.74 -10.54
N GLU A 56 -14.27 -6.56 -10.54
CA GLU A 56 -15.05 -6.04 -11.67
C GLU A 56 -15.01 -4.50 -11.76
N GLY A 57 -14.55 -3.82 -10.71
CA GLY A 57 -14.50 -2.37 -10.60
C GLY A 57 -15.86 -1.69 -10.34
N THR A 58 -16.93 -2.46 -10.15
CA THR A 58 -18.32 -1.95 -10.06
C THR A 58 -18.75 -1.63 -8.63
N GLY A 59 -18.04 -2.18 -7.64
CA GLY A 59 -18.33 -2.03 -6.22
C GLY A 59 -17.06 -1.91 -5.36
N LYS A 60 -17.28 -1.71 -4.06
CA LYS A 60 -16.20 -1.55 -3.08
C LYS A 60 -16.60 -2.11 -1.72
N VAL A 61 -15.65 -2.75 -1.05
CA VAL A 61 -15.77 -3.26 0.33
C VAL A 61 -15.01 -2.32 1.25
N THR A 62 -15.72 -1.66 2.17
CA THR A 62 -15.08 -0.82 3.20
C THR A 62 -14.26 -1.69 4.13
N LEU A 63 -13.03 -1.25 4.42
CA LEU A 63 -12.09 -1.93 5.32
C LEU A 63 -11.99 -1.21 6.66
N ILE A 64 -11.81 0.12 6.61
CA ILE A 64 -11.63 0.97 7.78
C ILE A 64 -12.36 2.29 7.55
N VAL A 65 -12.98 2.82 8.61
CA VAL A 65 -13.46 4.19 8.70
C VAL A 65 -12.90 4.81 9.98
N PHE A 66 -12.13 5.88 9.85
CA PHE A 66 -11.72 6.74 10.96
C PHE A 66 -12.51 8.03 10.93
N ASN A 67 -13.19 8.36 12.01
CA ASN A 67 -13.83 9.65 12.20
C ASN A 67 -13.17 10.39 13.36
N THR A 68 -12.96 11.69 13.21
CA THR A 68 -12.29 12.51 14.25
C THR A 68 -13.00 12.53 15.60
N MET A 69 -14.32 12.32 15.64
CA MET A 69 -15.10 12.26 16.88
C MET A 69 -15.30 10.82 17.39
N PHE A 70 -15.47 9.86 16.49
CA PHE A 70 -15.84 8.48 16.85
C PHE A 70 -14.68 7.49 16.85
N GLY A 71 -13.49 7.92 16.41
CA GLY A 71 -12.31 7.08 16.33
C GLY A 71 -12.32 6.11 15.15
N VAL A 72 -11.53 5.05 15.26
CA VAL A 72 -11.35 4.03 14.21
C VAL A 72 -12.40 2.94 14.35
N ASN A 73 -13.05 2.61 13.23
CA ASN A 73 -13.93 1.47 13.07
C ASN A 73 -13.40 0.57 11.95
N ILE A 74 -13.17 -0.71 12.24
CA ILE A 74 -12.70 -1.71 11.28
C ILE A 74 -13.90 -2.57 10.86
N SER A 75 -14.18 -2.63 9.56
CA SER A 75 -15.33 -3.36 9.01
C SER A 75 -15.07 -4.85 8.90
N GLU A 76 -16.13 -5.65 8.96
CA GLU A 76 -16.07 -7.09 8.66
C GLU A 76 -15.60 -7.30 7.23
N SER A 77 -14.41 -7.88 7.07
CA SER A 77 -13.78 -8.14 5.78
C SER A 77 -12.72 -9.24 5.94
N PRO A 78 -12.26 -9.87 4.83
CA PRO A 78 -11.15 -10.84 4.87
C PRO A 78 -9.84 -10.28 5.43
N LEU A 79 -9.73 -8.95 5.53
CA LEU A 79 -8.57 -8.21 5.99
C LEU A 79 -8.70 -7.71 7.44
N LYS A 80 -9.86 -7.86 8.09
CA LYS A 80 -10.19 -7.24 9.39
C LYS A 80 -9.10 -7.39 10.45
N GLU A 81 -8.59 -8.60 10.65
CA GLU A 81 -7.58 -8.90 11.68
C GLU A 81 -6.14 -8.52 11.26
N ARG A 82 -5.96 -8.06 10.02
CA ARG A 82 -4.65 -7.76 9.43
C ARG A 82 -4.51 -6.29 9.01
N VAL A 83 -5.54 -5.46 9.17
CA VAL A 83 -5.46 -4.04 8.84
C VAL A 83 -5.23 -3.20 10.08
N VAL A 84 -4.34 -2.22 9.95
CA VAL A 84 -4.05 -1.23 10.98
C VAL A 84 -4.14 0.15 10.35
N PHE A 85 -4.78 1.07 11.08
CA PHE A 85 -4.87 2.47 10.68
C PHE A 85 -3.75 3.28 11.33
N ASP A 86 -2.98 4.02 10.53
CA ASP A 86 -1.98 4.96 11.02
C ASP A 86 -2.14 6.34 10.37
N LYS A 87 -2.64 7.29 11.15
CA LYS A 87 -3.04 8.66 10.74
C LYS A 87 -4.07 8.68 9.63
N HIS A 88 -3.67 8.49 8.39
CA HIS A 88 -4.54 8.41 7.20
C HIS A 88 -4.20 7.18 6.33
N SER A 89 -3.12 6.46 6.67
CA SER A 89 -2.58 5.35 5.88
C SER A 89 -3.15 4.01 6.34
N LEU A 90 -3.24 3.07 5.40
CA LEU A 90 -3.63 1.69 5.67
C LEU A 90 -2.38 0.81 5.72
N ILE A 91 -2.18 0.11 6.84
CA ILE A 91 -1.15 -0.91 6.96
C ILE A 91 -1.83 -2.27 6.84
N ILE A 92 -1.37 -3.10 5.90
CA ILE A 92 -1.83 -4.48 5.75
C ILE A 92 -0.71 -5.39 6.24
N LYS A 93 -1.01 -6.18 7.26
CA LYS A 93 -0.10 -7.12 7.91
C LYS A 93 -0.03 -8.44 7.18
N ALA A 94 1.16 -9.04 7.16
CA ALA A 94 1.41 -10.39 6.66
C ALA A 94 0.70 -10.68 5.33
N LEU A 95 1.14 -10.01 4.26
CA LEU A 95 0.50 -10.06 2.96
C LEU A 95 0.31 -11.48 2.41
N GLU A 96 -0.83 -11.70 1.79
CA GLU A 96 -1.18 -12.87 0.99
C GLU A 96 -1.35 -12.47 -0.48
N MET A 97 -1.21 -13.44 -1.40
CA MET A 97 -1.39 -13.15 -2.85
C MET A 97 -2.77 -12.57 -3.18
N LYS A 98 -3.81 -12.99 -2.43
CA LYS A 98 -5.19 -12.53 -2.59
C LYS A 98 -5.42 -11.09 -2.13
N ASP A 99 -4.46 -10.49 -1.44
CA ASP A 99 -4.56 -9.09 -1.00
C ASP A 99 -4.21 -8.11 -2.13
N ALA A 100 -3.71 -8.60 -3.27
CA ALA A 100 -3.49 -7.77 -4.45
C ALA A 100 -4.82 -7.18 -4.94
N GLY A 101 -4.84 -5.89 -5.27
CA GLY A 101 -6.09 -5.19 -5.58
C GLY A 101 -5.93 -3.69 -5.68
N SER A 102 -7.03 -3.01 -6.01
CA SER A 102 -7.08 -1.54 -6.03
C SER A 102 -7.71 -1.04 -4.73
N TYR A 103 -6.95 -0.28 -3.95
CA TYR A 103 -7.38 0.25 -2.66
C TYR A 103 -7.65 1.75 -2.80
N ILE A 104 -8.82 2.18 -2.34
CA ILE A 104 -9.29 3.56 -2.42
C ILE A 104 -9.22 4.18 -1.03
N CYS A 105 -8.50 5.29 -0.92
CA CYS A 105 -8.52 6.18 0.22
C CYS A 105 -9.46 7.36 -0.07
N SER A 106 -10.43 7.59 0.81
CA SER A 106 -11.32 8.76 0.76
C SER A 106 -11.10 9.61 2.00
N ILE A 107 -10.66 10.86 1.84
CA ILE A 107 -10.52 11.84 2.93
C ILE A 107 -11.64 12.87 2.80
N SER A 108 -12.56 12.86 3.76
CA SER A 108 -13.60 13.87 3.89
C SER A 108 -13.11 15.03 4.74
N THR A 109 -13.38 16.23 4.27
CA THR A 109 -12.99 17.49 4.90
C THR A 109 -14.16 18.44 4.97
N PHE A 110 -14.10 19.39 5.90
CA PHE A 110 -15.01 20.52 5.94
C PHE A 110 -14.22 21.84 5.82
N PRO A 111 -14.65 22.79 4.96
CA PRO A 111 -15.83 22.77 4.09
C PRO A 111 -15.61 22.15 2.69
N SER A 112 -14.38 21.76 2.33
CA SER A 112 -14.03 21.44 0.94
C SER A 112 -14.51 20.09 0.41
N GLY A 113 -15.26 19.31 1.18
CA GLY A 113 -15.82 18.05 0.73
C GLY A 113 -14.82 16.89 0.77
N THR A 114 -15.04 15.89 -0.08
CA THR A 114 -14.30 14.62 -0.07
C THR A 114 -13.36 14.52 -1.26
N PHE A 115 -12.15 14.05 -1.00
CA PHE A 115 -11.12 13.79 -1.98
C PHE A 115 -10.74 12.32 -1.94
N GLU A 116 -10.46 11.72 -3.09
CA GLU A 116 -10.12 10.31 -3.20
C GLU A 116 -8.79 10.09 -3.94
N GLY A 117 -8.11 9.01 -3.58
CA GLY A 117 -6.94 8.50 -4.29
C GLY A 117 -6.94 6.98 -4.29
N THR A 118 -6.48 6.38 -5.38
CA THR A 118 -6.44 4.92 -5.56
C THR A 118 -5.00 4.43 -5.67
N THR A 119 -4.67 3.42 -4.88
CA THR A 119 -3.39 2.70 -4.93
C THR A 119 -3.62 1.27 -5.40
N LYS A 120 -2.90 0.85 -6.45
CA LYS A 120 -2.82 -0.55 -6.86
C LYS A 120 -1.78 -1.27 -6.00
N LEU A 121 -2.20 -2.25 -5.21
CA LEU A 121 -1.29 -3.14 -4.49
C LEU A 121 -1.00 -4.36 -5.36
N VAL A 122 0.28 -4.57 -5.66
CA VAL A 122 0.80 -5.77 -6.32
C VAL A 122 1.49 -6.62 -5.26
N VAL A 123 1.12 -7.89 -5.13
CA VAL A 123 1.78 -8.81 -4.19
C VAL A 123 2.67 -9.79 -4.96
N ARG A 124 3.91 -9.94 -4.52
CA ARG A 124 4.90 -10.84 -5.13
C ARG A 124 5.40 -11.90 -4.13
N GLY A 125 5.77 -13.06 -4.63
CA GLY A 125 6.47 -14.07 -3.85
C GLY A 125 7.89 -13.63 -3.50
N LYS A 126 8.40 -14.06 -2.34
CA LYS A 126 9.82 -13.94 -2.01
C LYS A 126 10.60 -14.99 -2.80
N THR A 127 11.42 -14.57 -3.75
CA THR A 127 12.44 -15.45 -4.30
C THR A 127 13.56 -15.58 -3.28
N VAL A 128 13.57 -16.68 -2.53
CA VAL A 128 14.76 -17.04 -1.75
C VAL A 128 15.83 -17.39 -2.77
N THR A 129 16.76 -16.48 -3.04
CA THR A 129 18.02 -16.82 -3.72
C THR A 129 18.82 -17.66 -2.74
N GLY A 130 18.45 -18.93 -2.62
CA GLY A 130 19.21 -19.90 -1.85
C GLY A 130 20.59 -19.98 -2.47
N SER A 131 21.61 -19.49 -1.76
CA SER A 131 22.98 -19.86 -2.06
C SER A 131 23.04 -21.38 -1.95
N ILE A 132 23.10 -22.06 -3.10
CA ILE A 132 23.38 -23.49 -3.15
C ILE A 132 24.85 -23.62 -2.74
N VAL A 133 25.12 -23.84 -1.46
CA VAL A 133 26.48 -24.17 -0.99
C VAL A 133 26.68 -25.66 -1.24
N PHE A 134 27.34 -25.98 -2.36
CA PHE A 134 27.83 -27.33 -2.60
C PHE A 134 29.02 -27.60 -1.67
N VAL A 135 28.81 -28.39 -0.62
CA VAL A 135 29.91 -28.86 0.23
C VAL A 135 30.55 -30.08 -0.44
N ALA A 136 31.72 -29.91 -1.05
CA ALA A 136 32.51 -31.03 -1.55
C ALA A 136 33.11 -31.80 -0.36
N LYS A 137 32.62 -33.01 -0.08
CA LYS A 137 33.27 -33.94 0.83
C LYS A 137 34.41 -34.65 0.08
N ILE A 138 35.64 -34.24 0.31
CA ILE A 138 36.82 -34.94 -0.22
C ILE A 138 37.16 -36.09 0.73
N HIS A 139 36.86 -37.33 0.32
CA HIS A 139 37.30 -38.52 1.03
C HIS A 139 38.71 -38.90 0.59
N HIS A 140 39.71 -38.74 1.47
CA HIS A 140 41.07 -39.24 1.23
C HIS A 140 41.13 -40.75 1.55
N LYS A 141 40.82 -41.60 0.56
CA LYS A 141 41.40 -42.94 0.47
C LYS A 141 41.28 -43.44 -0.97
N GLY A 142 42.38 -43.95 -1.51
CA GLY A 142 42.58 -44.22 -2.93
C GLY A 142 41.40 -44.90 -3.64
N ARG A 143 41.18 -44.46 -4.89
CA ARG A 143 40.14 -44.85 -5.87
C ARG A 143 38.92 -43.92 -5.87
N LYS A 144 38.93 -42.99 -6.84
CA LYS A 144 37.93 -41.92 -7.02
C LYS A 144 36.58 -42.48 -7.49
N SER A 145 35.52 -42.25 -6.72
CA SER A 145 34.17 -42.10 -7.24
C SER A 145 33.50 -40.91 -6.54
N ILE A 146 32.90 -40.03 -7.34
CA ILE A 146 32.16 -38.85 -6.87
C ILE A 146 30.71 -39.29 -6.71
N LEU A 147 30.18 -39.30 -5.49
CA LEU A 147 28.77 -39.59 -5.24
C LEU A 147 28.06 -38.29 -4.86
N TRP A 148 27.07 -37.90 -5.66
CA TRP A 148 26.20 -36.77 -5.39
C TRP A 148 25.01 -37.25 -4.55
N SER A 149 24.75 -36.63 -3.40
CA SER A 149 23.51 -36.86 -2.63
C SER A 149 22.75 -35.54 -2.47
N ARG A 150 21.45 -35.58 -2.78
CA ARG A 150 20.48 -34.54 -2.39
C ARG A 150 20.13 -34.72 -0.92
N LEU A 151 19.92 -33.62 -0.20
CA LEU A 151 19.13 -33.60 1.03
C LEU A 151 17.66 -33.38 0.65
#